data_AF-Q8FQ78-F1
#
_entry.id   AF-Q8FQ78-F1
#
_cell.length_a   1.000
_cell.length_b   1.000
_cell.length_c   1.000
_cell.angle_alpha   90.00
_cell.angle_beta   90.00
_cell.angle_gamma   90.00
#
_symmetry.space_group_name_H-M   'P 1'
#
loop_
_entity.id
_entity.type
_entity.pdbx_description
1 polymer ?
#
loop_
_entity_poly.entity_id
_entity_poly.type
_entity_poly.pdbx_seq_one_letter_code
_entity_poly.pdbx_strand_id
1 'polypeptide(L)'
;MRMSSKETINGVPVTEEMIDEWAAEAEAGFDVDALRKRGRGRPGRGASASQVISLRLTAAEIAALDARALREGKSRSEIIRDALHQTAA
;
A
#
# COMPACT_ATOMS: atom_id res chain seq x y z
N MET A 1 -19.81 -30.82 21.22
CA MET A 1 -19.10 -30.12 20.14
C MET A 1 -18.42 -28.89 20.76
N ARG A 2 -17.10 -28.75 20.69
CA ARG A 2 -16.36 -27.68 21.38
C ARG A 2 -16.16 -26.51 20.39
N MET A 3 -16.96 -25.45 20.50
CA MET A 3 -16.84 -24.23 19.70
C MET A 3 -15.58 -23.46 20.16
N SER A 4 -14.51 -23.45 19.34
CA SER A 4 -13.26 -22.76 19.67
C SER A 4 -13.24 -21.31 19.17
N SER A 5 -13.11 -20.38 20.11
CA SER A 5 -12.62 -18.98 20.00
C SER A 5 -12.76 -18.20 18.68
N LYS A 6 -13.78 -17.33 18.63
CA LYS A 6 -13.81 -15.95 18.11
C LYS A 6 -13.13 -15.68 16.75
N GLU A 7 -13.58 -16.32 15.68
CA GLU A 7 -13.31 -15.81 14.34
C GLU A 7 -14.02 -14.46 14.18
N THR A 8 -13.25 -13.41 13.88
CA THR A 8 -13.77 -12.05 13.71
C THR A 8 -13.18 -11.43 12.46
N ILE A 9 -13.98 -10.65 11.73
CA ILE A 9 -13.53 -9.80 10.62
C ILE A 9 -13.76 -8.36 11.05
N ASN A 10 -12.70 -7.55 11.09
CA ASN A 10 -12.75 -6.16 11.57
C ASN A 10 -13.38 -5.99 12.98
N GLY A 11 -13.15 -6.98 13.87
CA GLY A 11 -13.70 -6.99 15.22
C GLY A 11 -15.16 -7.44 15.34
N VAL A 12 -15.81 -7.78 14.22
CA VAL A 12 -17.16 -8.34 14.18
C VAL A 12 -17.08 -9.87 14.20
N PRO A 13 -17.77 -10.58 15.11
CA PRO A 13 -17.82 -12.05 15.11
C PRO A 13 -18.42 -12.58 13.81
N VAL A 14 -17.77 -13.58 13.24
CA VAL A 14 -18.30 -14.33 12.10
C VAL A 14 -19.40 -15.26 12.61
N THR A 15 -20.58 -15.18 12.01
CA THR A 15 -21.70 -16.09 12.31
C THR A 15 -21.77 -17.20 11.28
N GLU A 16 -22.46 -18.30 11.61
CA GLU A 16 -22.67 -19.41 10.67
C GLU A 16 -23.45 -18.96 9.44
N GLU A 17 -24.40 -18.05 9.60
CA GLU A 17 -25.16 -17.48 8.48
C GLU A 17 -24.27 -16.69 7.50
N MET A 18 -23.26 -15.98 8.03
CA MET A 18 -22.28 -15.28 7.19
C MET A 18 -21.42 -16.27 6.40
N ILE A 19 -21.06 -17.40 7.02
CA ILE A 19 -20.29 -18.47 6.38
C ILE A 19 -21.12 -19.10 5.25
N ASP A 20 -22.39 -19.41 5.50
CA ASP A 20 -23.30 -19.98 4.51
C ASP A 20 -23.50 -19.03 3.32
N GLU A 21 -23.65 -17.73 3.57
CA GLU A 21 -23.79 -16.71 2.52
C GLU A 21 -22.53 -16.65 1.64
N TRP A 22 -21.33 -16.61 2.25
CA TRP A 22 -20.07 -16.57 1.51
C TRP A 22 -19.78 -17.88 0.77
N ALA A 23 -20.18 -19.02 1.32
CA ALA A 23 -20.07 -20.31 0.65
C ALA A 23 -20.95 -20.33 -0.61
N ALA A 24 -22.20 -19.91 -0.49
CA ALA A 24 -23.12 -19.83 -1.63
C ALA A 24 -22.62 -18.84 -2.70
N GLU A 25 -22.06 -17.69 -2.29
CA GLU A 25 -21.44 -16.72 -3.20
C GLU A 25 -20.26 -17.33 -3.97
N ALA A 26 -19.38 -18.07 -3.28
CA ALA A 26 -18.24 -18.71 -3.89
C ALA A 26 -18.64 -19.84 -4.86
N GLU A 27 -19.65 -20.64 -4.50
CA GLU A 27 -20.19 -21.71 -5.33
C GLU A 27 -20.93 -21.20 -6.57
N ALA A 28 -21.60 -20.04 -6.47
CA ALA A 28 -22.22 -19.37 -7.61
C ALA A 28 -21.19 -18.90 -8.66
N GLY A 29 -19.94 -18.73 -8.24
CA GLY A 29 -18.81 -18.36 -9.09
C GLY A 29 -18.66 -16.85 -9.24
N PHE A 30 -17.40 -16.39 -9.19
CA PHE A 30 -17.08 -14.97 -9.35
C PHE A 30 -16.83 -14.60 -10.82
N ASP A 31 -17.29 -13.41 -11.22
CA ASP A 31 -16.89 -12.79 -12.49
C ASP A 31 -15.41 -12.38 -12.43
N VAL A 32 -14.55 -13.26 -12.96
CA VAL A 32 -13.10 -13.06 -13.02
C VAL A 32 -12.73 -11.79 -13.80
N ASP A 33 -13.51 -11.41 -14.81
CA ASP A 33 -13.24 -10.22 -15.62
C ASP A 33 -13.57 -8.93 -14.85
N ALA A 34 -14.61 -8.94 -14.02
CA ALA A 34 -14.89 -7.86 -13.07
C ALA A 34 -13.79 -7.75 -11.99
N LEU A 35 -13.30 -8.86 -11.45
CA LEU A 35 -12.23 -8.88 -10.45
C LEU A 35 -10.89 -8.37 -11.00
N ARG A 36 -10.60 -8.60 -12.29
CA ARG A 36 -9.39 -8.11 -12.97
C ARG A 36 -9.40 -6.61 -13.23
N LYS A 37 -10.54 -5.91 -13.09
CA LYS A 37 -10.64 -4.45 -13.29
C LYS A 37 -9.95 -3.62 -12.20
N ARG A 38 -9.45 -4.23 -11.12
CA ARG A 38 -8.52 -3.54 -10.21
C ARG A 38 -7.26 -3.21 -10.99
N GLY A 39 -7.14 -1.95 -11.42
CA GLY A 39 -6.04 -1.43 -12.23
C GLY A 39 -4.71 -1.98 -11.74
N ARG A 40 -3.94 -2.59 -12.66
CA ARG A 40 -2.65 -3.18 -12.35
C ARG A 40 -1.73 -2.13 -11.72
N GLY A 41 -1.36 -2.36 -10.46
CA GLY A 41 -0.29 -1.66 -9.77
C GLY A 41 -0.73 -0.61 -8.76
N ARG A 42 0.26 -0.07 -8.04
CA ARG A 42 0.11 1.13 -7.20
C ARG A 42 -0.28 2.30 -8.12
N PRO A 43 -1.24 3.16 -7.73
CA PRO A 43 -1.54 4.37 -8.49
C PRO A 43 -0.26 5.09 -8.89
N GLY A 44 -0.09 5.34 -10.19
CA GLY A 44 1.04 6.08 -10.71
C GLY A 44 1.08 7.49 -10.09
N ARG A 45 2.29 8.01 -9.84
CA ARG A 45 2.45 9.43 -9.52
C ARG A 45 2.63 10.20 -10.83
N GLY A 46 1.56 10.85 -11.30
CA GLY A 46 1.52 11.66 -12.52
C GLY A 46 0.70 11.05 -13.65
N ALA A 47 0.66 11.74 -14.80
CA ALA A 47 -0.06 11.29 -16.00
C ALA A 47 0.55 10.01 -16.63
N SER A 48 1.81 9.72 -16.33
CA SER A 48 2.54 8.53 -16.79
C SER A 48 3.23 7.83 -15.63
N ALA A 49 3.70 6.60 -15.85
CA ALA A 49 4.48 5.86 -14.86
C ALA A 49 5.75 6.62 -14.45
N SER A 50 5.99 6.74 -13.15
CA SER A 50 7.20 7.37 -12.61
C SER A 50 8.43 6.50 -12.91
N GLN A 51 9.54 7.14 -13.24
CA GLN A 51 10.83 6.48 -13.50
C GLN A 51 11.67 6.42 -12.22
N VAL A 52 12.47 5.37 -12.05
CA VAL A 52 13.44 5.24 -10.96
C VAL A 52 14.81 5.67 -11.45
N ILE A 53 15.42 6.64 -10.77
CA ILE A 53 16.81 7.09 -11.01
C ILE A 53 17.66 6.62 -9.83
N SER A 54 18.71 5.83 -10.10
CA SER A 54 19.64 5.35 -9.08
C SER A 54 20.75 6.37 -8.82
N LEU A 55 20.99 6.68 -7.54
CA LEU A 55 22.03 7.60 -7.08
C LEU A 55 22.90 6.90 -6.05
N ARG A 56 24.22 7.12 -6.11
CA ARG A 56 25.14 6.66 -5.07
C ARG A 56 25.35 7.78 -4.06
N LEU A 57 25.05 7.49 -2.80
CA LEU A 57 25.26 8.39 -1.68
C LEU A 57 26.24 7.72 -0.70
N THR A 58 27.13 8.52 -0.15
CA THR A 58 27.97 8.13 0.98
C THR A 58 27.12 7.92 2.24
N ALA A 59 27.66 7.20 3.22
CA ALA A 59 27.00 7.02 4.51
C ALA A 59 26.70 8.35 5.21
N ALA A 60 27.58 9.34 5.08
CA ALA A 60 27.41 10.68 5.63
C ALA A 60 26.23 11.43 4.99
N GLU A 61 26.09 11.36 3.67
CA GLU A 61 24.96 11.97 2.95
C GLU A 61 23.63 11.31 3.31
N ILE A 62 23.61 9.98 3.48
CA ILE A 62 22.42 9.26 3.94
C ILE A 62 22.03 9.70 5.35
N ALA A 63 23.00 9.82 6.27
CA ALA A 63 22.75 10.27 7.64
C ALA A 63 22.22 11.72 7.68
N ALA A 64 22.75 12.60 6.82
CA ALA A 64 22.25 13.97 6.71
C ALA A 64 20.81 14.01 6.19
N LEU A 65 20.48 13.17 5.21
CA LEU A 65 19.13 13.01 4.68
C LEU A 65 18.15 12.51 5.76
N ASP A 66 18.57 11.53 6.56
CA ASP A 66 17.77 10.99 7.68
C ASP A 66 17.50 12.03 8.75
N ALA A 67 18.53 12.76 9.17
CA ALA A 67 18.38 13.81 10.15
C ALA A 67 17.41 14.89 9.66
N ARG A 68 17.44 15.23 8.37
CA ARG A 68 16.51 16.18 7.76
C ARG A 68 15.08 15.63 7.71
N ALA A 69 14.91 14.40 7.24
CA ALA A 69 13.63 13.70 7.18
C ALA A 69 12.94 13.66 8.56
N LEU A 70 13.70 13.32 9.61
CA LEU A 70 13.21 13.31 10.99
C LEU A 70 12.77 14.70 11.46
N ARG A 71 13.60 15.72 11.24
CA ARG A 71 13.27 17.12 11.65
C ARG A 71 12.02 17.65 10.95
N GLU A 72 11.80 17.28 9.71
CA GLU A 72 10.65 17.76 8.91
C GLU A 72 9.42 16.84 8.98
N GLY A 73 9.50 15.69 9.66
CA GLY A 73 8.41 14.71 9.72
C GLY A 73 8.06 14.10 8.35
N LYS A 74 9.04 14.02 7.44
CA LYS A 74 8.87 13.58 6.05
C LYS A 74 9.64 12.30 5.78
N SER A 75 9.26 11.57 4.74
CA SER A 75 10.07 10.48 4.22
C SER A 75 11.30 10.99 3.47
N ARG A 76 12.37 10.17 3.40
CA ARG A 76 13.54 10.43 2.53
C ARG A 76 13.14 10.81 1.11
N SER A 77 12.16 10.11 0.55
CA SER A 77 11.68 10.32 -0.82
C SER A 77 10.99 11.66 -1.03
N GLU A 78 10.37 12.23 0.00
CA GLU A 78 9.74 13.55 -0.04
C GLU A 78 10.81 14.63 0.03
N ILE A 79 11.77 14.50 0.95
CA ILE A 79 12.92 15.42 1.04
C ILE A 79 13.69 15.51 -0.29
N ILE A 80 13.97 14.36 -0.92
CA ILE A 80 14.67 14.33 -2.21
C ILE A 80 13.84 15.03 -3.29
N ARG A 81 12.52 14.78 -3.35
CA ARG A 81 11.64 15.43 -4.34
C ARG A 81 11.53 16.94 -4.11
N ASP A 82 11.40 17.38 -2.87
CA ASP A 82 11.35 18.80 -2.52
C ASP A 82 12.65 19.50 -2.96
N ALA A 83 13.81 18.90 -2.71
CA ALA A 83 15.10 19.43 -3.13
C ALA A 83 15.22 19.53 -4.66
N LEU A 84 14.72 18.52 -5.40
CA LEU A 84 14.68 18.54 -6.86
C LEU A 84 13.75 19.65 -7.37
N HIS A 85 12.56 19.81 -6.79
CA HIS A 85 11.63 20.89 -7.15
C HIS A 85 12.19 22.28 -6.86
N GLN A 86 12.98 22.45 -5.80
CA GLN A 86 13.62 23.72 -5.46
C GLN A 86 14.78 24.06 -6.39
N THR A 87 15.50 23.05 -6.90
CA THR A 87 16.71 23.27 -7.71
C THR A 87 16.43 23.30 -9.21
N ALA A 88 15.46 22.53 -9.68
CA ALA A 88 15.12 22.40 -11.10
C ALA A 88 14.07 23.42 -11.58
N ALA A 89 13.63 24.33 -10.70
CA ALA A 89 12.71 25.42 -11.02
C ALA A 89 13.44 26.63 -11.63
#